data_AF-A0A7X1P1R9-F1
#
_entry.id   AF-A0A7X1P1R9-F1
#
_cell.length_a   1.000
_cell.length_b   1.000
_cell.length_c   1.000
_cell.angle_alpha   90.00
_cell.angle_beta   90.00
_cell.angle_gamma   90.00
#
_symmetry.space_group_name_H-M   'P 1'
#
loop_
_entity.id
_entity.type
_entity.pdbx_description
1 polymer ?
#
loop_
_entity_poly.entity_id
_entity_poly.type
_entity_poly.pdbx_seq_one_letter_code
_entity_poly.pdbx_strand_id
1 'polypeptide(L)'
;MFLLLIANTVVFAVDGTAAEGLDAAAWLILLLLFELETAHATRLSTRRALIAVHAVRLAAGAAVLAAAIGYVNEEDWLDSANAGLWIAVVALLEFKVRFAQGLARHLGVVETIAAVLYLGLAALVLTWAWRGEWFDAYDAALWLVAFATIEMNVLAIGR
;
A
#
# COMPACT_ATOMS: atom_id res chain seq x y z
N MET A 1 11.21 3.37 11.16
CA MET A 1 10.31 3.46 10.00
C MET A 1 8.98 4.11 10.36
N PHE A 2 8.11 3.47 11.17
CA PHE A 2 6.82 4.05 11.56
C PHE A 2 6.89 5.45 12.18
N LEU A 3 7.92 5.74 12.99
CA LEU A 3 8.14 7.07 13.52
C LEU A 3 8.35 8.14 12.44
N LEU A 4 8.99 7.78 11.32
CA LEU A 4 9.19 8.68 10.19
C LEU A 4 7.88 8.90 9.42
N LEU A 5 7.08 7.85 9.23
CA LEU A 5 5.76 7.99 8.61
C LEU A 5 4.82 8.83 9.48
N ILE A 6 4.78 8.60 10.79
CA ILE A 6 4.02 9.43 11.73
C ILE A 6 4.47 10.88 11.67
N ALA A 7 5.79 11.13 11.66
CA ALA A 7 6.31 12.48 11.52
C ALA A 7 5.87 13.12 10.20
N ASN A 8 5.90 12.37 9.08
CA ASN A 8 5.46 12.89 7.79
C ASN A 8 3.96 13.18 7.75
N THR A 9 3.14 12.28 8.30
CA THR A 9 1.70 12.51 8.46
C THR A 9 1.39 13.76 9.30
N VAL A 10 2.17 13.99 10.38
CA VAL A 10 2.02 15.19 11.20
C VAL A 10 2.41 16.45 10.42
N VAL A 11 3.47 16.40 9.60
CA VAL A 11 3.86 17.50 8.72
C VAL A 11 2.72 17.82 7.74
N PHE A 12 2.16 16.83 7.04
CA PHE A 12 1.00 17.05 6.16
C PHE A 12 -0.23 17.59 6.89
N ALA A 13 -0.47 17.16 8.13
CA ALA A 13 -1.59 17.64 8.93
C ALA A 13 -1.43 19.08 9.42
N VAL A 14 -0.20 19.58 9.53
CA VAL A 14 0.11 20.93 10.03
C VAL A 14 0.34 21.92 8.88
N ASP A 15 1.09 21.51 7.85
CA ASP A 15 1.56 22.37 6.77
C ASP A 15 0.80 22.14 5.44
N GLY A 16 0.11 21.01 5.29
CA GLY A 16 -0.64 20.64 4.09
C GLY A 16 -2.14 20.95 4.19
N THR A 17 -2.91 20.49 3.19
CA THR A 17 -4.37 20.59 3.24
C THR A 17 -4.97 19.55 4.18
N ALA A 18 -6.17 19.81 4.71
CA ALA A 18 -6.88 18.83 5.54
C ALA A 18 -7.13 17.50 4.81
N ALA A 19 -7.21 17.52 3.47
CA ALA A 19 -7.36 16.33 2.64
C ALA A 19 -6.06 15.51 2.59
N GLU A 20 -4.91 16.15 2.36
CA GLU A 20 -3.59 15.50 2.35
C GLU A 20 -3.25 14.86 3.71
N GLY A 21 -3.49 15.58 4.80
CA GLY A 21 -3.29 15.04 6.15
C GLY A 21 -4.20 13.84 6.45
N LEU A 22 -5.44 13.87 5.97
CA LEU A 22 -6.39 12.77 6.16
C LEU A 22 -6.04 11.54 5.31
N ASP A 23 -5.58 11.76 4.07
CA ASP A 23 -5.10 10.68 3.19
C ASP A 23 -3.86 10.00 3.78
N ALA A 24 -2.83 10.76 4.15
CA ALA A 24 -1.62 10.24 4.78
C ALA A 24 -1.92 9.47 6.09
N ALA A 25 -2.86 9.95 6.90
CA ALA A 25 -3.30 9.25 8.11
C ALA A 25 -4.04 7.95 7.80
N ALA A 26 -4.88 7.93 6.77
CA ALA A 26 -5.59 6.73 6.34
C ALA A 26 -4.61 5.63 5.87
N TRP A 27 -3.62 6.00 5.05
CA TRP A 27 -2.54 5.10 4.62
C TRP A 27 -1.74 4.55 5.79
N LEU A 28 -1.39 5.40 6.77
CA LEU A 28 -0.63 4.99 7.94
C LEU A 28 -1.41 4.00 8.82
N ILE A 29 -2.71 4.25 9.02
CA ILE A 29 -3.58 3.36 9.80
C ILE A 29 -3.72 2.00 9.10
N LEU A 30 -3.93 1.98 7.77
CA LEU A 30 -3.99 0.75 7.00
C LEU A 30 -2.70 -0.06 7.14
N LEU A 31 -1.55 0.61 7.06
CA LEU A 31 -0.24 0.00 7.17
C LEU A 31 -0.02 -0.62 8.57
N LEU A 32 -0.41 0.09 9.62
CA LEU A 32 -0.39 -0.42 11.00
C LEU A 32 -1.32 -1.62 11.21
N LEU A 33 -2.51 -1.61 10.60
CA LEU A 33 -3.44 -2.74 10.68
C LEU A 33 -2.90 -3.98 9.96
N PHE A 34 -2.25 -3.82 8.80
CA PHE A 34 -1.58 -4.91 8.09
C PHE A 34 -0.41 -5.48 8.89
N GLU A 35 0.41 -4.63 9.51
CA GLU A 35 1.49 -5.08 10.39
C GLU A 35 0.92 -5.82 11.61
N LEU A 36 -0.17 -5.35 12.20
CA LEU A 36 -0.82 -6.02 13.33
C LEU A 36 -1.40 -7.40 12.94
N GLU A 37 -2.08 -7.48 11.79
CA GLU A 37 -2.66 -8.73 11.28
C GLU A 37 -1.56 -9.77 11.00
N THR A 38 -0.43 -9.35 10.44
CA THR A 38 0.71 -10.23 10.18
C THR A 38 1.47 -10.60 11.46
N ALA A 39 1.70 -9.66 12.38
CA ALA A 39 2.40 -9.91 13.65
C ALA A 39 1.59 -10.75 14.65
N HIS A 40 0.25 -10.66 14.62
CA HIS A 40 -0.65 -11.35 15.55
C HIS A 40 -1.60 -12.35 14.88
N ALA A 41 -1.27 -12.81 13.67
CA ALA A 41 -2.08 -13.74 12.88
C ALA A 41 -2.49 -15.00 13.67
N THR A 42 -1.68 -15.43 14.65
CA THR A 42 -1.92 -16.62 15.50
C THR A 42 -2.89 -16.39 16.67
N ARG A 43 -3.31 -15.14 16.98
CA ARG A 43 -4.23 -14.82 18.10
C ARG A 43 -5.66 -14.45 17.68
N LEU A 44 -5.95 -14.17 16.41
CA LEU A 44 -7.29 -13.78 15.93
C LEU A 44 -8.06 -14.99 15.35
N SER A 45 -8.57 -15.86 16.22
CA SER A 45 -9.25 -17.13 15.88
C SER A 45 -10.80 -17.04 15.82
N THR A 46 -11.42 -15.86 15.89
CA THR A 46 -12.88 -15.76 16.09
C THR A 46 -13.65 -15.50 14.79
N ARG A 47 -14.69 -16.30 14.50
CA ARG A 47 -15.56 -16.23 13.30
C ARG A 47 -16.07 -14.83 12.90
N ARG A 48 -16.26 -13.93 13.87
CA ARG A 48 -16.72 -12.54 13.63
C ARG A 48 -15.60 -11.65 13.03
N ALA A 49 -14.34 -11.91 13.38
CA ALA A 49 -13.19 -11.21 12.80
C ALA A 49 -13.03 -11.57 11.32
N LEU A 50 -13.21 -12.85 10.95
CA LEU A 50 -13.22 -13.30 9.56
C LEU A 50 -14.32 -12.64 8.71
N ILE A 51 -15.53 -12.47 9.26
CA ILE A 51 -16.65 -11.81 8.56
C ILE A 51 -16.39 -10.31 8.41
N ALA A 52 -15.87 -9.65 9.45
CA ALA A 52 -15.49 -8.23 9.38
C ALA A 52 -14.40 -8.00 8.32
N VAL A 53 -13.40 -8.88 8.28
CA VAL A 53 -12.36 -8.88 7.24
C VAL A 53 -12.97 -9.06 5.84
N HIS A 54 -13.90 -10.00 5.64
CA HIS A 54 -14.57 -10.18 4.34
C HIS A 54 -15.46 -8.99 3.93
N ALA A 55 -16.05 -8.27 4.89
CA ALA A 55 -16.85 -7.08 4.62
C ALA A 55 -15.97 -5.88 4.21
N VAL A 56 -14.86 -5.67 4.92
CA VAL A 56 -13.85 -4.64 4.57
C VAL A 56 -13.24 -4.92 3.19
N ARG A 57 -13.07 -6.20 2.84
CA ARG A 57 -12.58 -6.67 1.54
C ARG A 57 -13.48 -6.38 0.35
N LEU A 58 -14.80 -6.46 0.53
CA LEU A 58 -15.78 -6.12 -0.50
C LEU A 58 -15.87 -4.60 -0.67
N ALA A 59 -15.78 -3.86 0.43
CA ALA A 59 -15.74 -2.40 0.40
C ALA A 59 -14.46 -1.89 -0.30
N ALA A 60 -13.30 -2.49 -0.05
CA ALA A 60 -12.04 -2.16 -0.71
C ALA A 60 -12.04 -2.51 -2.21
N GLY A 61 -12.55 -3.69 -2.60
CA GLY A 61 -12.68 -4.07 -4.01
C GLY A 61 -13.64 -3.16 -4.80
N ALA A 62 -14.72 -2.70 -4.16
CA ALA A 62 -15.63 -1.71 -4.74
C ALA A 62 -14.96 -0.32 -4.84
N ALA A 63 -14.14 0.07 -3.86
CA ALA A 63 -13.38 1.31 -3.89
C ALA A 63 -12.31 1.34 -5.00
N VAL A 64 -11.64 0.22 -5.28
CA VAL A 64 -10.66 0.07 -6.38
C VAL A 64 -11.33 0.20 -7.75
N LEU A 65 -12.50 -0.44 -7.95
CA LEU A 65 -13.28 -0.28 -9.18
C LEU A 65 -13.83 1.14 -9.34
N ALA A 66 -14.23 1.80 -8.25
CA ALA A 66 -14.68 3.19 -8.27
C ALA A 66 -13.52 4.17 -8.56
N ALA A 67 -12.33 3.94 -8.00
CA ALA A 67 -11.14 4.74 -8.27
C ALA A 67 -10.66 4.59 -9.72
N ALA A 68 -10.69 3.37 -10.28
CA ALA A 68 -10.35 3.11 -11.68
C ALA A 68 -11.26 3.86 -12.68
N ILE A 69 -12.51 4.17 -12.29
CA ILE A 69 -13.44 4.98 -13.10
C ILE A 69 -13.16 6.49 -12.95
N GLY A 70 -12.56 6.93 -11.84
CA GLY A 70 -12.20 8.34 -11.60
C GLY A 70 -11.00 8.84 -12.42
N TYR A 71 -10.09 7.95 -12.83
CA TYR A 71 -8.78 8.30 -13.40
C TYR A 71 -8.76 8.80 -14.85
N VAL A 72 -9.91 9.11 -15.44
CA VAL A 72 -9.95 9.54 -16.86
C VAL A 72 -9.71 11.05 -17.01
N ASN A 73 -9.59 11.86 -15.94
CA ASN A 73 -9.59 13.33 -16.08
C ASN A 73 -8.69 14.16 -15.11
N GLU A 74 -7.49 13.73 -14.73
CA GLU A 74 -6.57 14.59 -13.92
C GLU A 74 -5.25 14.92 -14.63
N GLU A 75 -4.81 16.18 -14.47
CA GLU A 75 -3.92 16.93 -15.38
C GLU A 75 -2.41 16.66 -15.21
N ASP A 76 -1.97 15.84 -14.24
CA ASP A 76 -0.57 15.40 -14.14
C ASP A 76 -0.44 13.86 -14.08
N TRP A 77 0.36 13.33 -15.01
CA TRP A 77 0.45 11.89 -15.27
C TRP A 77 1.30 11.16 -14.22
N LEU A 78 2.22 11.86 -13.54
CA LEU A 78 3.09 11.27 -12.53
C LEU A 78 2.30 10.89 -11.27
N ASP A 79 1.48 11.80 -10.77
CA ASP A 79 0.67 11.57 -9.57
C ASP A 79 -0.36 10.47 -9.81
N SER A 80 -0.95 10.48 -11.01
CA SER A 80 -1.88 9.44 -11.45
C SER A 80 -1.21 8.07 -11.55
N ALA A 81 0.00 8.00 -12.12
CA ALA A 81 0.77 6.76 -12.19
C ALA A 81 1.19 6.25 -10.81
N ASN A 82 1.62 7.15 -9.91
CA ASN A 82 2.01 6.80 -8.55
C ASN A 82 0.84 6.19 -7.78
N ALA A 83 -0.31 6.88 -7.76
CA ALA A 83 -1.48 6.39 -7.06
C ALA A 83 -2.00 5.06 -7.67
N GLY A 84 -1.99 4.91 -8.99
CA GLY A 84 -2.33 3.66 -9.66
C GLY A 84 -1.42 2.48 -9.27
N LEU A 85 -0.10 2.73 -9.19
CA LEU A 85 0.87 1.71 -8.76
C LEU A 85 0.69 1.34 -7.27
N TRP A 86 0.44 2.32 -6.41
CA TRP A 86 0.16 2.07 -4.99
C TRP A 86 -1.09 1.23 -4.78
N ILE A 87 -2.17 1.53 -5.51
CA ILE A 87 -3.39 0.72 -5.51
C ILE A 87 -3.09 -0.71 -5.95
N ALA A 88 -2.28 -0.89 -7.01
CA ALA A 88 -1.90 -2.21 -7.48
C ALA A 88 -1.06 -3.00 -6.46
N VAL A 89 -0.12 -2.34 -5.75
CA VAL A 89 0.68 -2.96 -4.68
C VAL A 89 -0.22 -3.43 -3.53
N VAL A 90 -1.14 -2.59 -3.07
CA VAL A 90 -2.10 -2.95 -2.02
C VAL A 90 -2.97 -4.13 -2.46
N ALA A 91 -3.49 -4.10 -3.69
CA ALA A 91 -4.30 -5.17 -4.23
C ALA A 91 -3.52 -6.50 -4.33
N LEU A 92 -2.25 -6.45 -4.72
CA LEU A 92 -1.39 -7.61 -4.81
C LEU A 92 -1.07 -8.20 -3.43
N LEU A 93 -0.72 -7.35 -2.46
CA LEU A 93 -0.51 -7.74 -1.07
C LEU A 93 -1.76 -8.41 -0.51
N GLU A 94 -2.91 -7.81 -0.78
CA GLU A 94 -4.18 -8.34 -0.36
C GLU A 94 -4.46 -9.72 -0.98
N PHE A 95 -4.19 -9.88 -2.27
CA PHE A 95 -4.31 -11.15 -2.97
C PHE A 95 -3.39 -12.24 -2.39
N LYS A 96 -2.13 -11.88 -2.07
CA LYS A 96 -1.15 -12.79 -1.41
C LYS A 96 -1.64 -13.26 -0.05
N VAL A 97 -2.20 -12.37 0.76
CA VAL A 97 -2.77 -12.73 2.07
C VAL A 97 -4.01 -13.63 1.90
N ARG A 98 -4.91 -13.34 0.94
CA ARG A 98 -6.15 -14.12 0.73
C ARG A 98 -5.90 -15.53 0.20
N PHE A 99 -4.97 -15.68 -0.74
CA PHE A 99 -4.79 -16.91 -1.51
C PHE A 99 -3.48 -17.63 -1.19
N ALA A 100 -2.87 -17.36 -0.04
CA ALA A 100 -1.59 -17.94 0.38
C ALA A 100 -1.48 -19.46 0.13
N GLN A 101 -2.54 -20.23 0.41
CA GLN A 101 -2.55 -21.69 0.22
C GLN A 101 -2.73 -22.15 -1.24
N GLY A 102 -3.35 -21.35 -2.11
CA GLY A 102 -3.54 -21.65 -3.54
C GLY A 102 -2.41 -21.11 -4.44
N LEU A 103 -1.63 -20.16 -3.93
CA LEU A 103 -0.59 -19.46 -4.67
C LEU A 103 0.71 -20.23 -4.80
N ALA A 104 0.89 -21.33 -4.08
CA ALA A 104 2.14 -22.11 -4.08
C ALA A 104 2.63 -22.47 -5.49
N ARG A 105 1.70 -22.69 -6.45
CA ARG A 105 2.02 -23.00 -7.86
C ARG A 105 2.31 -21.77 -8.72
N HIS A 106 1.98 -20.57 -8.27
CA HIS A 106 2.11 -19.30 -9.00
C HIS A 106 2.94 -18.25 -8.28
N LEU A 107 3.65 -18.61 -7.19
CA LEU A 107 4.45 -17.69 -6.39
C LEU A 107 5.44 -16.89 -7.25
N GLY A 108 6.16 -17.54 -8.18
CA GLY A 108 7.12 -16.85 -9.04
C GLY A 108 6.48 -15.78 -9.94
N VAL A 109 5.25 -15.99 -10.42
CA VAL A 109 4.52 -14.98 -11.22
C VAL A 109 4.11 -13.81 -10.35
N VAL A 110 3.59 -14.09 -9.16
CA VAL A 110 3.13 -13.08 -8.21
C VAL A 110 4.31 -12.23 -7.67
N GLU A 111 5.44 -12.86 -7.41
CA GLU A 111 6.69 -12.16 -7.05
C GLU A 111 7.23 -11.33 -8.20
N THR A 112 7.15 -11.82 -9.44
CA THR A 112 7.53 -11.03 -10.62
C THR A 112 6.64 -9.80 -10.78
N ILE A 113 5.32 -9.95 -10.59
CA ILE A 113 4.38 -8.83 -10.64
C ILE A 113 4.71 -7.82 -9.52
N ALA A 114 4.96 -8.29 -8.29
CA ALA A 114 5.38 -7.41 -7.19
C ALA A 114 6.64 -6.63 -7.55
N ALA A 115 7.67 -7.32 -8.03
CA ALA A 115 8.93 -6.71 -8.43
C ALA A 115 8.73 -5.63 -9.51
N VAL A 116 7.91 -5.88 -10.52
CA VAL A 116 7.59 -4.90 -11.56
C VAL A 116 6.89 -3.67 -10.98
N LEU A 117 5.93 -3.85 -10.06
CA LEU A 117 5.23 -2.73 -9.40
C LEU A 117 6.18 -1.87 -8.56
N TYR A 118 7.04 -2.49 -7.73
CA TYR A 118 8.02 -1.74 -6.95
C TYR A 118 9.09 -1.07 -7.81
N LEU A 119 9.50 -1.68 -8.92
CA LEU A 119 10.40 -1.02 -9.88
C LEU A 119 9.75 0.20 -10.52
N GLY A 120 8.45 0.11 -10.84
CA GLY A 120 7.67 1.26 -11.32
C GLY A 120 7.64 2.39 -10.29
N LEU A 121 7.35 2.08 -9.03
CA LEU A 121 7.35 3.07 -7.93
C LEU A 121 8.74 3.68 -7.71
N ALA A 122 9.79 2.85 -7.75
CA ALA A 122 11.17 3.32 -7.63
C ALA A 122 11.54 4.26 -8.79
N ALA A 123 11.09 3.96 -10.01
CA ALA A 123 11.29 4.86 -11.15
C ALA A 123 10.59 6.21 -10.93
N LEU A 124 9.36 6.21 -10.38
CA LEU A 124 8.64 7.44 -10.05
C LEU A 124 9.36 8.29 -9.01
N VAL A 125 9.86 7.68 -7.92
CA VAL A 125 10.71 8.32 -6.92
C VAL A 125 11.94 8.97 -7.56
N LEU A 126 12.60 8.29 -8.49
CA LEU A 126 13.76 8.84 -9.20
C LEU A 126 13.39 10.00 -10.12
N THR A 127 12.23 9.95 -10.79
CA THR A 127 11.76 11.08 -11.60
C THR A 127 11.46 12.31 -10.76
N TRP A 128 10.84 12.18 -9.58
CA TRP A 128 10.62 13.30 -8.67
C TRP A 128 11.92 13.88 -8.14
N ALA A 129 12.86 13.02 -7.73
CA ALA A 129 14.20 13.44 -7.33
C ALA A 129 14.93 14.20 -8.45
N TRP A 130 14.76 13.79 -9.70
CA TRP A 130 15.37 14.47 -10.85
C TRP A 130 14.70 15.82 -11.17
N ARG A 131 13.38 15.94 -10.97
CA ARG A 131 12.63 17.21 -11.11
C ARG A 131 12.91 18.20 -9.98
N GLY A 132 13.56 17.75 -8.90
CA GLY A 132 13.85 18.57 -7.72
C GLY A 132 12.70 18.62 -6.71
N GLU A 133 11.68 17.78 -6.90
CA GLU A 133 10.54 17.59 -5.99
C GLU A 133 10.95 16.63 -4.86
N TRP A 134 11.88 17.10 -4.01
CA TRP A 134 12.55 16.27 -3.01
C TRP A 134 11.63 15.76 -1.90
N PHE A 135 10.59 16.51 -1.56
CA PHE A 135 9.65 16.13 -0.52
C PHE A 135 8.78 14.94 -0.97
N ASP A 136 8.25 15.00 -2.20
CA ASP A 136 7.45 13.93 -2.79
C ASP A 136 8.29 12.67 -3.05
N ALA A 137 9.51 12.85 -3.53
CA ALA A 137 10.46 11.74 -3.67
C ALA A 137 10.78 11.07 -2.33
N TYR A 138 10.96 11.86 -1.26
CA TYR A 138 11.24 11.35 0.07
C TYR A 138 10.05 10.61 0.68
N ASP A 139 8.85 11.19 0.60
CA ASP A 139 7.62 10.54 1.09
C ASP A 139 7.38 9.22 0.35
N ALA A 140 7.40 9.24 -0.98
CA ALA A 140 7.21 8.05 -1.79
C ALA A 140 8.27 6.97 -1.52
N ALA A 141 9.54 7.36 -1.28
CA ALA A 141 10.59 6.43 -0.89
C ALA A 141 10.35 5.80 0.50
N LEU A 142 9.86 6.57 1.47
CA LEU A 142 9.48 6.05 2.78
C LEU A 142 8.35 5.03 2.67
N TRP A 143 7.32 5.32 1.88
CA TRP A 143 6.23 4.39 1.63
C TRP A 143 6.73 3.12 0.94
N LEU A 144 7.62 3.23 -0.05
CA LEU A 144 8.22 2.09 -0.75
C LEU A 144 8.92 1.14 0.23
N VAL A 145 9.76 1.68 1.11
CA VAL A 145 10.43 0.89 2.15
C VAL A 145 9.43 0.25 3.11
N ALA A 146 8.37 0.96 3.48
CA ALA A 146 7.36 0.46 4.41
C ALA A 146 6.56 -0.72 3.86
N PHE A 147 6.05 -0.60 2.64
CA PHE A 147 5.32 -1.67 1.99
C PHE A 147 6.20 -2.88 1.67
N ALA A 148 7.44 -2.67 1.21
CA ALA A 148 8.39 -3.75 0.97
C ALA A 148 8.71 -4.52 2.27
N THR A 149 8.85 -3.82 3.39
CA THR A 149 9.08 -4.44 4.71
C THR A 149 7.90 -5.32 5.13
N ILE A 150 6.67 -4.84 4.94
CA ILE A 150 5.46 -5.62 5.24
C ILE A 150 5.35 -6.84 4.33
N GLU A 151 5.63 -6.70 3.04
CA GLU A 151 5.58 -7.83 2.12
C GLU A 151 6.53 -8.96 2.51
N MET A 152 7.75 -8.61 2.92
CA MET A 152 8.73 -9.60 3.40
C MET A 152 8.21 -10.32 4.65
N ASN A 153 7.53 -9.62 5.56
CA ASN A 153 6.92 -10.22 6.74
C ASN A 153 5.74 -11.15 6.37
N VAL A 154 4.90 -10.77 5.40
CA VAL A 154 3.84 -11.64 4.85
C VAL A 154 4.42 -12.92 4.27
N LEU A 155 5.50 -12.82 3.48
CA LEU A 155 6.18 -13.98 2.87
C LEU A 155 6.90 -14.87 3.90
N ALA A 156 7.33 -14.32 5.03
CA ALA A 156 7.95 -15.06 6.11
C ALA A 156 6.95 -15.95 6.88
N ILE A 157 5.67 -15.54 6.96
CA ILE A 157 4.61 -16.30 7.66
C ILE A 157 4.11 -17.51 6.84
N GLY A 158 4.31 -17.50 5.52
CA GLY A 158 3.88 -18.58 4.61
C GLY A 158 4.86 -19.76 4.47
N ARG A 159 6.02 -19.73 5.15
CA ARG A 159 7.02 -20.81 5.20
C ARG A 159 7.04 -21.46 6.58
#